data_AF-A0A2G9TFX1-F1
#
_entry.id   AF-A0A2G9TFX1-F1
#
_cell.length_a   1.000
_cell.length_b   1.000
_cell.length_c   1.000
_cell.angle_alpha   90.00
_cell.angle_beta   90.00
_cell.angle_gamma   90.00
#
_symmetry.space_group_name_H-M   'P 1'
#
loop_
_entity.id
_entity.type
_entity.pdbx_description
1 polymer ?
#
loop_
_entity_poly.entity_id
_entity_poly.type
_entity_poly.pdbx_seq_one_letter_code
_entity_poly.pdbx_strand_id
1 'polypeptide(L)'
;MRRYADIIVHRQLAAALGYCPPTEKTVADLERLQNGPIEARGVVVSVMDASFDVLVLKYGVVKRVYVNRLDMARDPIFIDGPPAQLTLFWNPPLSGGQERNNAVIEQTIQMCTVVDVVLTALPEPTKYQALIKMRPQSETHTLLELMEGKT
;
A
#
# COMPACT_ATOMS: atom_id res chain seq x y z
N MET A 1 8.77 -16.80 -1.79
CA MET A 1 7.53 -16.00 -1.88
C MET A 1 6.61 -16.41 -0.72
N ARG A 2 6.25 -15.49 0.18
CA ARG A 2 5.23 -15.78 1.22
C ARG A 2 3.85 -15.63 0.58
N ARG A 3 3.01 -16.66 0.60
CA ARG A 3 1.66 -16.63 0.02
C ARG A 3 0.72 -15.81 0.91
N TYR A 4 -0.41 -15.35 0.37
CA TYR A 4 -1.42 -14.65 1.16
C TYR A 4 -1.90 -15.48 2.36
N ALA A 5 -2.11 -16.80 2.13
CA ALA A 5 -2.44 -17.75 3.20
C ALA A 5 -1.36 -17.79 4.30
N ASP A 6 -0.07 -17.77 3.93
CA ASP A 6 1.03 -17.77 4.89
C ASP A 6 1.03 -16.49 5.75
N ILE A 7 0.65 -15.34 5.17
CA ILE A 7 0.51 -14.08 5.89
C ILE A 7 -0.62 -14.17 6.94
N ILE A 8 -1.75 -14.76 6.57
CA ILE A 8 -2.90 -14.98 7.49
C ILE A 8 -2.51 -15.95 8.61
N VAL A 9 -1.93 -17.10 8.26
CA VAL A 9 -1.51 -18.12 9.22
C VAL A 9 -0.43 -17.59 10.15
N HIS A 10 0.56 -16.86 9.64
CA HIS A 10 1.61 -16.27 10.47
C HIS A 10 1.02 -15.27 11.48
N ARG A 11 0.01 -14.48 11.08
CA ARG A 11 -0.72 -13.59 11.99
C ARG A 11 -1.49 -14.38 13.06
N GLN A 12 -2.15 -15.48 12.70
CA GLN A 12 -2.87 -16.33 13.64
C GLN A 12 -1.93 -17.01 14.64
N LEU A 13 -0.82 -17.55 14.17
CA LEU A 13 0.20 -18.17 15.00
C LEU A 13 0.82 -17.15 15.97
N ALA A 14 1.16 -15.94 15.51
CA ALA A 14 1.69 -14.88 16.36
C ALA A 14 0.69 -14.46 17.47
N ALA A 15 -0.60 -14.41 17.16
CA ALA A 15 -1.66 -14.14 18.14
C ALA A 15 -1.83 -15.30 19.14
N ALA A 16 -1.78 -16.55 18.67
CA ALA A 16 -1.90 -17.73 19.53
C ALA A 16 -0.69 -17.90 20.47
N LEU A 17 0.50 -17.50 20.03
CA LEU A 17 1.73 -17.55 20.82
C LEU A 17 1.91 -16.33 21.75
N GLY A 18 0.96 -15.39 21.78
CA GLY A 18 1.02 -14.21 22.67
C GLY A 18 2.06 -13.16 22.28
N TYR A 19 2.67 -13.25 21.09
CA TYR A 19 3.57 -12.21 20.56
C TYR A 19 2.81 -10.95 20.12
N CYS A 20 1.48 -11.02 20.05
CA CYS A 20 0.55 -9.91 19.81
C CYS A 20 -0.65 -10.09 20.75
N PRO A 21 -1.37 -9.02 21.13
CA PRO A 21 -2.59 -9.17 21.93
C PRO A 21 -3.56 -10.14 21.23
N PRO A 22 -4.24 -11.02 21.99
CA PRO A 22 -5.22 -11.96 21.46
C PRO A 22 -6.18 -11.19 20.56
N THR A 23 -6.30 -11.65 19.33
CA THR A 23 -7.15 -10.95 18.37
C THR A 23 -8.60 -11.22 18.80
N GLU A 24 -9.31 -10.23 19.36
CA GLU A 24 -10.74 -10.29 19.73
C GLU A 24 -11.69 -10.44 18.50
N LYS A 25 -11.23 -11.14 17.48
CA LYS A 25 -11.91 -11.23 16.20
C LYS A 25 -12.83 -12.43 16.18
N THR A 26 -14.08 -12.15 15.84
CA THR A 26 -15.13 -13.15 15.67
C THR A 26 -14.87 -14.03 14.44
N VAL A 27 -15.60 -15.14 14.29
CA VAL A 27 -15.53 -15.99 13.08
C VAL A 27 -15.82 -15.18 11.81
N ALA A 28 -16.74 -14.21 11.87
CA ALA A 28 -17.02 -13.30 10.77
C ALA A 28 -15.84 -12.38 10.44
N ASP A 29 -15.08 -11.93 11.44
CA ASP A 29 -13.85 -11.16 11.21
C ASP A 29 -12.73 -12.02 10.63
N LEU A 30 -12.71 -13.32 10.94
CA LEU A 30 -11.79 -14.30 10.35
C LEU A 30 -12.13 -14.57 8.89
N GLU A 31 -13.41 -14.72 8.53
CA GLU A 31 -13.85 -14.82 7.13
C GLU A 31 -13.55 -13.54 6.35
N ARG A 32 -13.76 -12.36 6.97
CA ARG A 32 -13.35 -11.07 6.40
C ARG A 32 -11.84 -10.91 6.29
N LEU A 33 -11.05 -11.57 7.13
CA LEU A 33 -9.59 -11.60 7.02
C LEU A 33 -9.12 -12.55 5.91
N GLN A 34 -9.81 -13.67 5.77
CA GLN A 34 -9.58 -14.63 4.69
C GLN A 34 -9.92 -14.01 3.33
N ASN A 35 -10.95 -13.15 3.27
CA ASN A 35 -11.53 -12.66 2.02
C ASN A 35 -11.46 -11.13 1.81
N GLY A 36 -10.95 -10.36 2.76
CA GLY A 36 -10.98 -8.89 2.75
C GLY A 36 -9.59 -8.25 2.76
N PRO A 37 -9.50 -6.96 2.41
CA PRO A 37 -8.23 -6.25 2.29
C PRO A 37 -7.49 -6.14 3.63
N ILE A 38 -6.18 -6.35 3.61
CA ILE A 38 -5.29 -6.17 4.77
C ILE A 38 -4.51 -4.87 4.60
N GLU A 39 -4.67 -3.97 5.57
CA GLU A 39 -3.92 -2.72 5.60
C GLU A 39 -2.64 -2.84 6.43
N ALA A 40 -1.54 -2.32 5.91
CA ALA A 40 -0.26 -2.28 6.60
C ALA A 40 0.63 -1.15 6.09
N ARG A 41 1.55 -0.68 6.94
CA ARG A 41 2.59 0.26 6.52
C ARG A 41 3.64 -0.45 5.65
N GLY A 42 4.05 0.22 4.59
CA GLY A 42 5.10 -0.24 3.70
C GLY A 42 6.08 0.86 3.33
N VAL A 43 7.26 0.44 2.90
CA VAL A 43 8.34 1.32 2.46
C VAL A 43 8.72 0.94 1.04
N VAL A 44 8.81 1.93 0.17
CA VAL A 44 9.21 1.73 -1.22
C VAL A 44 10.70 1.39 -1.28
N VAL A 45 11.02 0.29 -1.95
CA VAL A 45 12.40 -0.25 -2.07
C VAL A 45 12.94 -0.24 -3.50
N SER A 46 12.08 -0.04 -4.49
CA SER A 46 12.47 0.13 -5.90
C SER A 46 11.36 0.84 -6.65
N VAL A 47 11.71 1.70 -7.62
CA VAL A 47 10.79 2.48 -8.44
C VAL A 47 11.09 2.23 -9.90
N MET A 48 10.04 1.98 -10.68
CA MET A 48 10.07 1.78 -12.13
C MET A 48 9.05 2.72 -12.80
N ASP A 49 9.01 2.70 -14.13
CA ASP A 49 8.16 3.57 -14.97
C ASP A 49 6.65 3.39 -14.78
N ALA A 50 6.19 2.16 -14.52
CA ALA A 50 4.77 1.82 -14.35
C ALA A 50 4.46 1.02 -13.08
N SER A 51 5.45 0.86 -12.19
CA SER A 51 5.29 0.11 -10.94
C SER A 51 6.39 0.46 -9.93
N PHE A 52 6.18 0.04 -8.69
CA PHE A 52 7.20 0.15 -7.64
C PHE A 52 7.07 -1.01 -6.67
N ASP A 53 8.19 -1.42 -6.07
CA ASP A 53 8.23 -2.50 -5.09
C ASP A 53 8.17 -1.93 -3.67
N VAL A 54 7.31 -2.52 -2.84
CA VAL A 54 7.08 -2.09 -1.46
C VAL A 54 7.38 -3.23 -0.50
N LEU A 55 8.22 -2.96 0.50
CA LEU A 55 8.40 -3.81 1.67
C LEU A 55 7.28 -3.53 2.68
N VAL A 56 6.36 -4.49 2.82
CA VAL A 56 5.29 -4.42 3.83
C VAL A 56 5.86 -4.82 5.19
N LEU A 57 6.11 -3.83 6.04
CA LEU A 57 6.91 -3.98 7.27
C LEU A 57 6.35 -5.06 8.19
N LYS A 58 5.02 -5.07 8.38
CA LYS A 58 4.33 -5.99 9.29
C LYS A 58 4.52 -7.47 8.94
N TYR A 59 4.74 -7.79 7.66
CA TYR A 59 4.80 -9.17 7.17
C TYR A 59 6.15 -9.53 6.53
N GLY A 60 7.06 -8.56 6.45
CA GLY A 60 8.37 -8.66 5.81
C GLY A 60 8.30 -9.06 4.33
N VAL A 61 7.17 -8.87 3.66
CA VAL A 61 6.99 -9.27 2.25
C VAL A 61 7.27 -8.08 1.35
N VAL A 62 8.02 -8.33 0.26
CA VAL A 62 8.16 -7.36 -0.83
C VAL A 62 7.11 -7.69 -1.88
N LYS A 63 6.34 -6.68 -2.29
CA LYS A 63 5.30 -6.83 -3.29
C LYS A 63 5.30 -5.63 -4.25
N ARG A 64 5.11 -5.93 -5.53
CA ARG A 64 4.99 -4.92 -6.59
C ARG A 64 3.60 -4.31 -6.60
N VAL A 65 3.53 -2.99 -6.58
CA VAL A 65 2.34 -2.19 -6.85
C VAL A 65 2.40 -1.75 -8.32
N TYR A 66 1.39 -2.09 -9.10
CA TYR A 66 1.28 -1.69 -10.50
C TYR A 66 0.34 -0.50 -10.62
N VAL A 67 0.77 0.57 -11.29
CA VAL A 67 -0.03 1.80 -11.39
C VAL A 67 -1.33 1.56 -12.14
N ASN A 68 -1.33 0.67 -13.14
CA ASN A 68 -2.54 0.31 -13.90
C ASN A 68 -3.64 -0.39 -13.07
N ARG A 69 -3.37 -0.78 -11.82
CA ARG A 69 -4.35 -1.32 -10.89
C ARG A 69 -4.91 -0.27 -9.93
N LEU A 70 -4.40 0.95 -9.99
CA LEU A 70 -4.84 2.08 -9.19
C LEU A 70 -5.78 2.96 -10.02
N ASP A 71 -6.80 3.53 -9.37
CA ASP A 71 -7.73 4.46 -10.03
C ASP A 71 -7.09 5.86 -10.12
N MET A 72 -6.41 6.09 -11.24
CA MET A 72 -5.68 7.34 -11.52
C MET A 72 -6.53 8.31 -12.35
N ALA A 73 -6.32 9.60 -12.14
CA ALA A 73 -6.93 10.68 -12.91
C ALA A 73 -6.24 10.89 -14.28
N ARG A 74 -4.95 10.56 -14.40
CA ARG A 74 -4.15 10.62 -15.62
C ARG A 74 -2.94 9.69 -15.54
N ASP A 75 -2.21 9.54 -16.64
CA ASP A 75 -1.00 8.73 -16.69
C ASP A 75 0.08 9.22 -15.71
N PRO A 76 0.82 8.31 -15.05
CA PRO A 76 1.90 8.68 -14.16
C PRO A 76 3.09 9.28 -14.93
N ILE A 77 3.89 10.10 -14.25
CA ILE A 77 5.13 10.63 -14.80
C ILE A 77 6.30 9.94 -14.10
N PHE A 78 7.16 9.29 -14.88
CA PHE A 78 8.40 8.70 -14.40
C PHE A 78 9.59 9.56 -14.77
N ILE A 79 10.43 9.86 -13.78
CA ILE A 79 11.69 10.56 -13.95
C ILE A 79 12.80 9.59 -13.55
N ASP A 80 13.58 9.17 -14.53
CA ASP A 80 14.80 8.40 -14.31
C ASP A 80 15.89 9.34 -13.80
N GLY A 81 16.45 9.03 -12.63
CA GLY A 81 17.44 9.87 -11.98
C GLY A 81 17.81 9.37 -10.59
N PRO A 82 18.82 9.97 -9.93
CA PRO A 82 19.08 9.75 -8.52
C PRO A 82 18.45 10.89 -7.67
N PRO A 83 17.30 10.68 -6.98
CA PRO A 83 16.52 9.44 -6.90
C PRO A 83 15.46 9.33 -8.02
N ALA A 84 15.14 8.09 -8.38
CA ALA A 84 14.14 7.78 -9.39
C ALA A 84 12.76 8.07 -8.78
N GLN A 85 11.91 8.72 -9.56
CA GLN A 85 10.64 9.26 -9.08
C GLN A 85 9.50 8.84 -10.00
N LEU A 86 8.39 8.45 -9.39
CA LEU A 86 7.14 8.12 -10.06
C LEU A 86 6.02 8.96 -9.45
N THR A 87 5.57 9.98 -10.19
CA THR A 87 4.49 10.87 -9.75
C THR A 87 3.15 10.27 -10.16
N LEU A 88 2.31 10.02 -9.16
CA LEU A 88 0.95 9.51 -9.29
C LEU A 88 -0.04 10.68 -9.24
N PHE A 89 -1.15 10.51 -9.94
CA PHE A 89 -2.20 11.51 -10.10
C PHE A 89 -3.54 10.91 -9.71
N TRP A 90 -3.98 11.12 -8.48
CA TRP A 90 -5.19 10.50 -7.95
C TRP A 90 -6.45 11.28 -8.33
N ASN A 91 -7.53 10.54 -8.51
CA ASN A 91 -8.88 11.12 -8.54
C ASN A 91 -9.18 11.73 -7.17
N PRO A 92 -9.76 12.94 -7.10
CA PRO A 92 -10.15 13.54 -5.84
C PRO A 92 -11.24 12.68 -5.18
N PRO A 93 -11.28 12.60 -3.83
CA PRO A 93 -12.35 11.89 -3.15
C PRO A 93 -13.70 12.52 -3.53
N LEU A 94 -14.70 11.66 -3.78
CA LEU A 94 -16.06 12.07 -4.12
C LEU A 94 -16.68 12.82 -2.94
N SER A 95 -16.47 14.12 -2.86
CA SER A 95 -17.12 14.98 -1.88
C SER A 95 -18.56 15.24 -2.32
N GLY A 96 -19.52 14.53 -1.72
CA GLY A 96 -20.94 14.86 -1.67
C GLY A 96 -21.57 15.37 -2.97
N GLY A 97 -21.77 14.48 -3.95
CA GLY A 97 -22.69 14.71 -5.08
C GLY A 97 -22.33 15.83 -6.07
N GLN A 98 -21.22 16.55 -5.89
CA GLN A 98 -20.71 17.50 -6.86
C GLN A 98 -19.83 16.79 -7.90
N GLU A 99 -19.92 17.26 -9.14
CA GLU A 99 -19.07 16.82 -10.26
C GLU A 99 -17.61 16.80 -9.83
N ARG A 100 -16.82 15.84 -10.36
CA ARG A 100 -15.36 15.79 -10.15
C ARG A 100 -14.82 17.16 -10.52
N ASN A 101 -14.53 17.99 -9.52
CA ASN A 101 -13.73 19.18 -9.72
C ASN A 101 -12.46 18.69 -10.43
N ASN A 102 -11.98 19.38 -11.47
CA ASN A 102 -10.84 18.94 -12.29
C ASN A 102 -9.49 18.97 -11.51
N ALA A 103 -9.56 19.03 -10.17
CA ALA A 103 -8.46 18.93 -9.25
C ALA A 103 -7.92 17.51 -9.23
N VAL A 104 -6.61 17.38 -9.35
CA VAL A 104 -5.88 16.11 -9.29
C VAL A 104 -4.99 16.16 -8.06
N ILE A 105 -4.93 15.07 -7.31
CA ILE A 105 -4.06 14.98 -6.14
C ILE A 105 -2.75 14.32 -6.56
N GLU A 106 -1.68 15.08 -6.49
CA GLU A 106 -0.33 14.61 -6.83
C GLU A 106 0.31 13.89 -5.65
N GLN A 107 0.99 12.77 -5.94
CA GLN A 107 1.76 12.00 -4.97
C GLN A 107 3.02 11.45 -5.63
N THR A 108 4.19 11.90 -5.18
CA THR A 108 5.48 11.44 -5.70
C THR A 108 6.00 10.24 -4.91
N ILE A 109 6.24 9.15 -5.62
CA ILE A 109 6.81 7.92 -5.08
C ILE A 109 8.29 7.86 -5.44
N GLN A 110 9.14 7.71 -4.43
CA GLN A 110 10.58 7.53 -4.58
C GLN A 110 11.09 6.46 -3.61
N MET A 111 12.39 6.16 -3.69
CA MET A 111 13.04 5.27 -2.74
C MET A 111 12.77 5.72 -1.30
N CYS A 112 12.49 4.77 -0.42
CA CYS A 112 12.16 5.00 0.98
C CYS A 112 10.87 5.80 1.25
N THR A 113 10.05 6.15 0.24
CA THR A 113 8.70 6.71 0.49
C THR A 113 7.88 5.76 1.33
N VAL A 114 7.22 6.28 2.37
CA VAL A 114 6.36 5.49 3.24
C VAL A 114 4.91 5.56 2.77
N VAL A 115 4.33 4.38 2.54
CA VAL A 115 2.99 4.21 1.97
C VAL A 115 2.10 3.36 2.86
N ASP A 116 0.80 3.59 2.78
CA ASP A 116 -0.21 2.71 3.37
C ASP A 116 -0.65 1.69 2.33
N VAL A 117 -0.24 0.44 2.53
CA VAL A 117 -0.44 -0.67 1.60
C VAL A 117 -1.72 -1.40 1.93
N VAL A 118 -2.50 -1.72 0.89
CA VAL A 118 -3.68 -2.57 0.95
C VAL A 118 -3.40 -3.86 0.19
N LEU A 119 -3.30 -4.98 0.90
CA LEU A 119 -3.14 -6.31 0.31
C LEU A 119 -4.52 -6.93 0.08
N THR A 120 -4.84 -7.28 -1.17
CA THR A 120 -6.14 -7.85 -1.53
C THR A 120 -5.95 -9.19 -2.21
N ALA A 121 -6.70 -10.21 -1.78
CA ALA A 121 -6.74 -11.51 -2.44
C ALA A 121 -7.28 -11.38 -3.87
N LEU A 122 -6.78 -12.22 -4.77
CA LEU A 122 -7.29 -12.34 -6.14
C LEU A 122 -8.12 -13.63 -6.27
N PRO A 123 -8.99 -13.73 -7.30
CA PRO A 123 -9.79 -14.94 -7.52
C PRO A 123 -8.94 -16.21 -7.68
N GLU A 124 -7.73 -16.08 -8.21
CA GLU A 124 -6.86 -17.24 -8.34
C GLU A 124 -6.28 -17.67 -6.99
N PRO A 125 -6.30 -18.98 -6.69
CA PRO A 125 -5.77 -19.51 -5.44
C PRO A 125 -4.36 -19.01 -5.16
N THR A 126 -4.14 -18.56 -3.92
CA THR A 126 -2.85 -18.06 -3.39
C THR A 126 -2.33 -16.75 -4.01
N LYS A 127 -3.00 -16.19 -5.02
CA LYS A 127 -2.64 -14.91 -5.59
C LYS A 127 -3.26 -13.76 -4.79
N TYR A 128 -2.50 -12.69 -4.70
CA TYR A 128 -2.91 -11.44 -4.08
C TYR A 128 -2.11 -10.30 -4.69
N GLN A 129 -2.68 -9.09 -4.62
CA GLN A 129 -2.07 -7.86 -5.10
C GLN A 129 -1.80 -6.90 -3.94
N ALA A 130 -0.95 -5.92 -4.20
CA ALA A 130 -0.74 -4.77 -3.35
C ALA A 130 -1.23 -3.51 -4.08
N LEU A 131 -2.02 -2.71 -3.39
CA LEU A 131 -2.40 -1.35 -3.76
C LEU A 131 -1.88 -0.40 -2.68
N ILE A 132 -1.89 0.90 -2.95
CA ILE A 132 -1.64 1.92 -1.93
C ILE A 132 -2.85 2.83 -1.78
N LYS A 133 -3.02 3.41 -0.60
CA LYS A 133 -3.96 4.51 -0.39
C LYS A 133 -3.37 5.81 -0.91
N MET A 134 -4.24 6.63 -1.51
CA MET A 134 -3.92 8.01 -1.84
C MET A 134 -3.43 8.74 -0.59
N ARG A 135 -2.31 9.45 -0.71
CA ARG A 135 -1.95 10.54 0.19
C ARG A 135 -1.52 11.76 -0.61
N PRO A 136 -1.91 12.98 -0.19
CA PRO A 136 -1.43 14.19 -0.84
C PRO A 136 0.09 14.33 -0.68
N GLN A 137 0.71 15.10 -1.57
CA GLN A 137 2.15 15.36 -1.54
C GLN A 137 2.64 15.90 -0.18
N SER A 138 1.84 16.73 0.50
CA SER A 138 2.17 17.29 1.82
C SER A 138 2.28 16.25 2.95
N GLU A 139 1.62 15.11 2.81
CA GLU A 139 1.62 14.01 3.79
C GLU A 139 2.50 12.82 3.34
N THR A 140 3.12 12.97 2.17
CA THR A 140 3.99 11.95 1.59
C THR A 140 5.41 12.21 2.05
N HIS A 141 5.90 11.32 2.89
CA HIS A 141 7.24 11.42 3.49
C HIS A 141 8.06 10.18 3.18
N THR A 142 9.37 10.39 3.01
CA THR A 142 10.35 9.30 3.04
C THR A 142 10.66 8.88 4.47
N LEU A 143 11.17 7.67 4.66
CA LEU A 143 11.66 7.22 5.96
C LEU A 143 12.72 8.18 6.52
N LEU A 144 13.58 8.72 5.66
CA LEU A 144 14.64 9.63 6.08
C LEU A 144 14.06 10.93 6.66
N GLU A 145 13.09 11.53 5.98
CA GLU A 145 12.41 12.74 6.45
C GLU A 145 11.72 12.52 7.81
N LEU A 146 11.06 11.36 7.98
CA LEU A 146 10.43 10.99 9.25
C LEU A 146 11.47 10.79 10.37
N MET A 147 12.64 10.24 10.06
CA MET A 147 13.72 10.05 11.04
C MET A 147 14.40 11.37 11.43
N GLU A 148 14.46 12.33 10.51
CA GLU A 148 15.01 13.67 10.74
C GLU A 148 14.08 14.59 11.53
N GLY A 149 12.85 14.14 11.85
CA GLY A 149 11.87 14.92 12.61
C GLY A 149 11.34 16.15 11.84
N LYS A 150 11.51 16.17 10.51
CA LYS A 150 10.98 17.21 9.63
C LYS A 150 9.58 16.79 9.18
N THR A 151 8.58 17.17 9.97
CA THR A 151 7.15 17.08 9.64
C THR A 151 6.51 18.45 9.77
#